data_AF-A0A0F9KYD8-F1
#
_entry.id   AF-A0A0F9KYD8-F1
#
_cell.length_a   1.000
_cell.length_b   1.000
_cell.length_c   1.000
_cell.angle_alpha   90.00
_cell.angle_beta   90.00
_cell.angle_gamma   90.00
#
_symmetry.space_group_name_H-M   'P 1'
#
loop_
_entity.id
_entity.type
_entity.pdbx_description
1 polymer ?
#
loop_
_entity_poly.entity_id
_entity_poly.type
_entity_poly.pdbx_seq_one_letter_code
_entity_poly.pdbx_strand_id
1 'polypeptide(L)'
;MAGRVLNVARFPGGGIPDIQSMQYVASESIVKGSILIFESTGQVKLGASNLTTGIVGIALEAIASKPGFEPSHDSLTTVYTGRVAEVSVAMANSNTVFSGGYVTGEVPAIDHVGETHPLTLSAGVWQVGLATDATQSVRVVDVDVLEGIVFFKFLASAIV
;
A
#
# COMPACT_ATOMS: atom_id res chain seq x y z
N MET A 1 1.99 6.96 -18.67
CA MET A 1 1.70 5.53 -18.44
C MET A 1 1.00 5.40 -17.09
N ALA A 2 -0.34 5.37 -17.08
CA ALA A 2 -1.12 5.22 -15.85
C ALA A 2 -1.48 3.74 -15.65
N GLY A 3 -1.19 3.18 -14.47
CA GLY A 3 -1.54 1.79 -14.13
C GLY A 3 -0.44 0.93 -13.52
N ARG A 4 0.52 1.48 -12.76
CA ARG A 4 1.41 0.68 -11.92
C ARG A 4 0.77 0.48 -10.54
N VAL A 5 0.60 -0.79 -10.16
CA VAL A 5 0.12 -1.18 -8.83
C VAL A 5 1.14 -0.77 -7.78
N LEU A 6 0.69 -0.15 -6.69
CA LEU A 6 1.57 0.24 -5.60
C LEU A 6 2.29 -0.98 -5.01
N ASN A 7 3.58 -0.85 -4.77
CA ASN A 7 4.39 -1.92 -4.20
C ASN A 7 5.56 -1.33 -3.40
N VAL A 8 6.22 -2.18 -2.61
CA VAL A 8 7.41 -1.76 -1.88
C VAL A 8 8.60 -1.60 -2.82
N ALA A 9 9.30 -0.47 -2.71
CA ALA A 9 10.53 -0.22 -3.44
C ALA A 9 11.73 -0.63 -2.58
N ARG A 10 12.57 -1.53 -3.11
CA ARG A 10 13.85 -1.86 -2.49
C ARG A 10 14.95 -1.07 -3.16
N PHE A 11 15.74 -0.36 -2.36
CA PHE A 11 16.96 0.31 -2.81
C PHE A 11 18.16 -0.23 -2.03
N PRO A 12 19.37 -0.22 -2.62
CA PRO A 12 20.58 -0.66 -1.94
C PRO A 12 20.79 0.09 -0.62
N GLY A 13 21.01 -0.63 0.48
CA GLY A 13 21.17 -0.05 1.82
C GLY A 13 19.85 0.33 2.53
N GLY A 14 18.69 0.13 1.88
CA GLY A 14 17.39 0.27 2.52
C GLY A 14 17.09 -0.87 3.49
N GLY A 15 16.39 -0.55 4.58
CA GLY A 15 15.91 -1.56 5.53
C GLY A 15 14.92 -2.53 4.88
N ILE A 16 14.79 -3.72 5.47
CA ILE A 16 13.75 -4.67 5.07
C ILE A 16 12.39 -4.06 5.42
N PRO A 17 11.44 -4.00 4.47
CA PRO A 17 10.09 -3.55 4.75
C PRO A 17 9.44 -4.42 5.82
N ASP A 18 8.79 -3.79 6.79
CA ASP A 18 7.97 -4.52 7.76
C ASP A 18 6.71 -5.03 7.06
N ILE A 19 6.49 -6.34 7.14
CA ILE A 19 5.35 -7.02 6.51
C ILE A 19 4.60 -7.75 7.60
N GLN A 20 3.33 -7.39 7.79
CA GLN A 20 2.47 -7.99 8.80
C GLN A 20 1.30 -8.72 8.15
N SER A 21 0.91 -9.83 8.75
CA SER A 21 -0.34 -10.51 8.42
C SER A 21 -1.47 -9.86 9.20
N MET A 22 -2.51 -9.36 8.51
CA MET A 22 -3.62 -8.68 9.17
C MET A 22 -4.96 -9.25 8.72
N GLN A 23 -5.90 -9.38 9.67
CA GLN A 23 -7.26 -9.81 9.40
C GLN A 23 -7.98 -8.75 8.56
N TYR A 24 -8.71 -9.15 7.51
CA TYR A 24 -9.54 -8.22 6.75
C TYR A 24 -11.04 -8.40 7.00
N VAL A 25 -11.84 -7.36 6.72
CA VAL A 25 -13.31 -7.44 6.73
C VAL A 25 -13.79 -8.22 5.50
N ALA A 26 -14.57 -9.29 5.70
CA ALA A 26 -14.90 -10.26 4.64
C ALA A 26 -15.65 -9.68 3.42
N SER A 27 -16.34 -8.55 3.56
CA SER A 27 -17.06 -7.88 2.45
C SER A 27 -16.18 -6.99 1.58
N GLU A 28 -14.88 -6.86 1.89
CA GLU A 28 -13.95 -6.00 1.17
C GLU A 28 -13.53 -6.59 -0.17
N SER A 29 -13.14 -5.72 -1.10
CA SER A 29 -12.57 -6.09 -2.40
C SER A 29 -11.10 -5.70 -2.48
N ILE A 30 -10.30 -6.07 -1.46
CA ILE A 30 -8.87 -5.77 -1.41
C ILE A 30 -8.13 -6.54 -2.52
N VAL A 31 -7.38 -5.79 -3.32
CA VAL A 31 -6.47 -6.30 -4.34
C VAL A 31 -5.04 -5.87 -4.01
N LYS A 32 -4.07 -6.49 -4.68
CA LYS A 32 -2.68 -6.06 -4.53
C LYS A 32 -2.54 -4.56 -4.83
N GLY A 33 -1.79 -3.85 -4.00
CA GLY A 33 -1.58 -2.41 -4.08
C GLY A 33 -2.71 -1.55 -3.49
N SER A 34 -3.75 -2.15 -2.93
CA SER A 34 -4.77 -1.42 -2.17
C SER A 34 -4.16 -0.77 -0.91
N ILE A 35 -4.52 0.49 -0.65
CA ILE A 35 -4.25 1.14 0.63
C ILE A 35 -5.23 0.61 1.68
N LEU A 36 -4.69 0.22 2.82
CA LEU A 36 -5.44 -0.36 3.94
C LEU A 36 -5.48 0.60 5.12
N ILE A 37 -6.62 0.63 5.80
CA ILE A 37 -6.86 1.36 7.05
C ILE A 37 -7.42 0.40 8.10
N PHE A 38 -7.33 0.74 9.38
CA PHE A 38 -8.00 -0.03 10.42
C PHE A 38 -9.52 0.16 10.36
N GLU A 39 -10.26 -0.96 10.41
CA GLU A 39 -11.67 -0.95 10.79
C GLU A 39 -11.81 -1.04 12.32
N SER A 40 -11.04 -1.93 12.93
CA SER A 40 -10.94 -2.11 14.38
C SER A 40 -9.54 -2.62 14.74
N THR A 41 -9.24 -2.79 16.03
CA THR A 41 -7.91 -3.23 16.48
C THR A 41 -7.51 -4.55 15.81
N GLY A 42 -6.46 -4.51 14.97
CA GLY A 42 -5.94 -5.69 14.28
C GLY A 42 -6.73 -6.13 13.05
N GLN A 43 -7.82 -5.44 12.69
CA GLN A 43 -8.62 -5.72 11.49
C GLN A 43 -8.55 -4.54 10.51
N VAL A 44 -8.24 -4.85 9.26
CA VAL A 44 -8.09 -3.87 8.17
C VAL A 44 -9.23 -3.92 7.16
N LYS A 45 -9.44 -2.79 6.48
CA LYS A 45 -10.35 -2.65 5.35
C LYS A 45 -9.73 -1.77 4.26
N LEU A 46 -10.37 -1.71 3.08
CA LEU A 46 -9.96 -0.80 2.03
C LEU A 46 -10.12 0.66 2.50
N GLY A 47 -9.12 1.49 2.22
CA GLY A 47 -9.23 2.91 2.46
C GLY A 47 -10.19 3.61 1.46
N ALA A 48 -10.78 4.72 1.88
CA ALA A 48 -11.62 5.58 1.02
C ALA A 48 -10.78 6.24 -0.09
N SER A 49 -11.38 6.93 -1.07
CA SER A 49 -10.65 7.43 -2.25
C SER A 49 -9.61 8.55 -2.01
N ASN A 50 -9.74 9.30 -0.92
CA ASN A 50 -8.86 10.42 -0.55
C ASN A 50 -8.45 10.29 0.92
N LEU A 51 -7.33 9.61 1.17
CA LEU A 51 -6.86 9.34 2.53
C LEU A 51 -5.79 10.33 2.92
N THR A 52 -6.02 11.04 4.03
CA THR A 52 -5.05 11.96 4.65
C THR A 52 -4.56 11.49 6.01
N THR A 53 -5.18 10.45 6.58
CA THR A 53 -4.86 9.86 7.88
C THR A 53 -5.33 8.42 7.99
N GLY A 54 -4.89 7.70 9.01
CA GLY A 54 -5.33 6.34 9.33
C GLY A 54 -4.75 5.24 8.43
N ILE A 55 -3.71 5.55 7.64
CA ILE A 55 -3.10 4.58 6.72
C ILE A 55 -2.25 3.59 7.51
N VAL A 56 -2.57 2.30 7.33
CA VAL A 56 -1.83 1.18 7.92
C VAL A 56 -0.71 0.74 6.99
N GLY A 57 -0.98 0.64 5.70
CA GLY A 57 -0.03 0.13 4.73
C GLY A 57 -0.66 -0.24 3.40
N ILE A 58 0.08 -1.03 2.62
CA ILE A 58 -0.30 -1.46 1.28
C ILE A 58 -0.44 -2.99 1.24
N ALA A 59 -1.56 -3.47 0.69
CA ALA A 59 -1.80 -4.88 0.46
C ALA A 59 -0.80 -5.46 -0.56
N LEU A 60 -0.11 -6.54 -0.20
CA LEU A 60 0.85 -7.21 -1.08
C LEU A 60 0.21 -8.30 -1.96
N GLU A 61 -1.04 -8.64 -1.67
CA GLU A 61 -1.80 -9.71 -2.32
C GLU A 61 -3.30 -9.39 -2.30
N ALA A 62 -4.10 -10.15 -3.04
CA ALA A 62 -5.56 -10.04 -3.01
C ALA A 62 -6.14 -10.86 -1.85
N ILE A 63 -7.38 -10.56 -1.46
CA ILE A 63 -8.11 -11.42 -0.50
C ILE A 63 -8.13 -12.89 -0.97
N ALA A 64 -8.13 -13.81 -0.01
CA ALA A 64 -8.19 -15.25 -0.26
C ALA A 64 -7.11 -15.81 -1.21
N SER A 65 -6.01 -15.08 -1.45
CA SER A 65 -4.90 -15.54 -2.29
C SER A 65 -3.74 -16.16 -1.52
N LYS A 66 -3.75 -16.06 -0.18
CA LYS A 66 -2.79 -16.78 0.66
C LYS A 66 -2.89 -18.28 0.41
N PRO A 67 -1.76 -18.99 0.21
CA PRO A 67 -1.78 -20.43 0.06
C PRO A 67 -2.45 -21.04 1.30
N GLY A 68 -3.55 -21.75 1.07
CA GLY A 68 -4.18 -22.57 2.08
C GLY A 68 -3.27 -23.75 2.47
N PHE A 69 -3.61 -24.41 3.57
CA PHE A 69 -2.96 -25.66 3.94
C PHE A 69 -3.11 -26.71 2.84
N GLU A 70 -2.00 -27.30 2.44
CA GLU A 70 -2.03 -28.60 1.77
C GLU A 70 -2.48 -29.63 2.83
N PRO A 71 -3.57 -30.40 2.60
CA PRO A 71 -4.13 -31.31 3.61
C PRO A 71 -3.13 -32.35 4.17
N SER A 72 -2.01 -32.59 3.49
CA SER A 72 -0.94 -33.50 3.92
C SER A 72 0.05 -32.91 4.92
N HIS A 73 0.02 -31.59 5.17
CA HIS A 73 0.92 -30.89 6.10
C HIS A 73 0.31 -30.56 7.47
N ASP A 74 -0.94 -30.96 7.71
CA ASP A 74 -1.70 -30.67 8.94
C ASP A 74 -0.97 -31.08 10.25
N SER A 75 -0.07 -32.06 10.21
CA SER A 75 0.67 -32.56 11.38
C SER A 75 1.88 -31.71 11.80
N LEU A 76 2.33 -30.77 10.96
CA LEU A 76 3.48 -29.91 11.21
C LEU A 76 3.09 -28.48 11.63
N THR A 77 1.80 -28.20 11.74
CA THR A 77 1.30 -26.83 11.94
C THR A 77 0.34 -26.72 13.10
N THR A 78 0.52 -25.68 13.91
CA THR A 78 -0.39 -25.37 15.01
C THR A 78 -1.70 -24.83 14.43
N VAL A 79 -2.76 -25.64 14.50
CA VAL A 79 -4.10 -25.28 14.01
C VAL A 79 -4.69 -24.21 14.94
N TYR A 80 -4.83 -22.98 14.43
CA TYR A 80 -5.74 -22.01 15.04
C TYR A 80 -7.16 -22.32 14.52
N THR A 81 -8.02 -22.84 15.39
CA THR A 81 -9.45 -23.00 15.09
C THR A 81 -10.12 -21.64 14.96
N GLY A 82 -10.59 -21.32 13.76
CA GLY A 82 -11.27 -20.05 13.43
C GLY A 82 -10.56 -19.32 12.29
N ARG A 83 -10.79 -19.78 11.04
CA ARG A 83 -10.19 -19.24 9.81
C ARG A 83 -10.25 -17.71 9.79
N VAL A 84 -9.16 -17.05 10.17
CA VAL A 84 -9.06 -15.60 10.05
C VAL A 84 -8.62 -15.32 8.62
N ALA A 85 -9.46 -14.61 7.88
CA ALA A 85 -9.15 -14.23 6.52
C ALA A 85 -8.10 -13.10 6.59
N GLU A 86 -6.88 -13.38 6.17
CA GLU A 86 -5.74 -12.47 6.33
C GLU A 86 -5.16 -12.02 4.99
N VAL A 87 -4.59 -10.82 4.99
CA VAL A 87 -3.84 -10.26 3.88
C VAL A 87 -2.46 -9.82 4.40
N SER A 88 -1.43 -10.01 3.58
CA SER A 88 -0.09 -9.51 3.87
C SER A 88 -0.01 -8.02 3.56
N VAL A 89 0.41 -7.22 4.54
CA VAL A 89 0.45 -5.76 4.46
C VAL A 89 1.89 -5.31 4.62
N ALA A 90 2.39 -4.54 3.65
CA ALA A 90 3.62 -3.79 3.85
C ALA A 90 3.30 -2.53 4.65
N MET A 91 3.85 -2.44 5.85
CA MET A 91 3.51 -1.41 6.83
C MET A 91 4.00 -0.04 6.38
N ALA A 92 3.11 0.95 6.46
CA ALA A 92 3.46 2.35 6.33
C ALA A 92 4.25 2.77 7.58
N ASN A 93 5.54 3.05 7.42
CA ASN A 93 6.39 3.53 8.51
C ASN A 93 7.47 4.47 7.94
N SER A 94 8.31 5.03 8.81
CA SER A 94 9.35 5.99 8.42
C SER A 94 10.45 5.39 7.53
N ASN A 95 10.60 4.08 7.52
CA ASN A 95 11.69 3.38 6.84
C ASN A 95 11.28 2.90 5.44
N THR A 96 10.05 2.41 5.28
CA THR A 96 9.58 1.81 4.03
C THR A 96 9.38 2.86 2.95
N VAL A 97 9.98 2.64 1.77
CA VAL A 97 9.70 3.39 0.54
C VAL A 97 8.78 2.55 -0.34
N PHE A 98 7.80 3.19 -0.95
CA PHE A 98 6.88 2.58 -1.89
C PHE A 98 7.12 3.14 -3.29
N SER A 99 6.75 2.38 -4.30
CA SER A 99 6.73 2.79 -5.70
C SER A 99 5.32 2.67 -6.25
N GLY A 100 4.95 3.60 -7.12
CA GLY A 100 3.63 3.63 -7.72
C GLY A 100 3.58 4.35 -9.06
N GLY A 101 2.41 4.27 -9.69
CA GLY A 101 2.06 5.15 -10.79
C GLY A 101 1.53 6.50 -10.30
N TYR A 102 1.37 7.42 -11.25
CA TYR A 102 0.81 8.75 -11.05
C TYR A 102 -0.59 8.84 -11.70
N VAL A 103 -1.36 9.87 -11.34
CA VAL A 103 -2.71 10.08 -11.89
C VAL A 103 -2.64 10.38 -13.39
N THR A 104 -3.55 9.78 -14.16
CA THR A 104 -3.61 9.95 -15.61
C THR A 104 -3.71 11.43 -16.01
N GLY A 105 -2.81 11.88 -16.89
CA GLY A 105 -2.78 13.26 -17.40
C GLY A 105 -1.75 14.15 -16.69
N GLU A 106 -1.26 13.72 -15.53
CA GLU A 106 -0.10 14.33 -14.88
C GLU A 106 1.19 13.73 -15.41
N VAL A 107 2.34 14.35 -15.12
CA VAL A 107 3.64 13.85 -15.60
C VAL A 107 4.65 13.92 -14.46
N PRO A 108 5.27 12.79 -14.08
CA PRO A 108 6.32 12.81 -13.07
C PRO A 108 7.55 13.54 -13.59
N ALA A 109 8.10 14.40 -12.75
CA ALA A 109 9.29 15.20 -13.02
C ALA A 109 10.20 15.17 -11.79
N ILE A 110 11.51 15.36 -12.02
CA ILE A 110 12.51 15.38 -10.94
C ILE A 110 12.20 16.46 -9.90
N ASP A 111 11.56 17.56 -10.32
CA ASP A 111 11.21 18.67 -9.42
C ASP A 111 10.16 18.27 -8.36
N HIS A 112 9.40 17.18 -8.56
CA HIS A 112 8.50 16.67 -7.53
C HIS A 112 9.22 16.02 -6.35
N VAL A 113 10.53 15.76 -6.44
CA VAL A 113 11.28 15.14 -5.33
C VAL A 113 11.29 16.07 -4.12
N GLY A 114 10.79 15.58 -2.99
CA GLY A 114 10.62 16.32 -1.75
C GLY A 114 9.24 16.98 -1.59
N GLU A 115 8.46 17.07 -2.66
CA GLU A 115 7.09 17.59 -2.62
C GLU A 115 6.14 16.59 -1.97
N THR A 116 5.02 17.12 -1.49
CA THR A 116 3.98 16.37 -0.82
C THR A 116 2.71 16.36 -1.65
N HIS A 117 2.11 15.18 -1.74
CA HIS A 117 1.12 14.86 -2.76
C HIS A 117 -0.01 14.01 -2.18
N PRO A 118 -1.22 14.09 -2.74
CA PRO A 118 -2.31 13.18 -2.43
C PRO A 118 -2.06 11.76 -2.97
N LEU A 119 -2.69 10.79 -2.32
CA LEU A 119 -3.01 9.50 -2.92
C LEU A 119 -4.46 9.52 -3.37
N THR A 120 -4.68 9.07 -4.60
CA THR A 120 -6.00 9.06 -5.24
C THR A 120 -6.32 7.67 -5.76
N LEU A 121 -7.52 7.19 -5.47
CA LEU A 121 -8.04 5.97 -6.08
C LEU A 121 -8.68 6.29 -7.43
N SER A 122 -8.05 5.87 -8.53
CA SER A 122 -8.53 6.10 -9.89
C SER A 122 -8.71 4.78 -10.62
N ALA A 123 -9.91 4.53 -11.16
CA ALA A 123 -10.26 3.30 -11.87
C ALA A 123 -9.87 2.00 -11.09
N GLY A 124 -9.99 2.03 -9.76
CA GLY A 124 -9.66 0.88 -8.90
C GLY A 124 -8.18 0.69 -8.58
N VAL A 125 -7.30 1.59 -9.03
CA VAL A 125 -5.86 1.57 -8.73
C VAL A 125 -5.48 2.84 -7.98
N TRP A 126 -4.74 2.66 -6.89
CA TRP A 126 -4.17 3.77 -6.14
C TRP A 126 -2.99 4.39 -6.88
N GLN A 127 -3.01 5.72 -7.00
CA GLN A 127 -2.04 6.50 -7.75
C GLN A 127 -1.63 7.74 -6.94
N VAL A 128 -0.41 8.24 -7.15
CA VAL A 128 0.05 9.51 -6.58
C VAL A 128 -0.45 10.66 -7.46
N GLY A 129 -1.17 11.61 -6.88
CA GLY A 129 -1.56 12.84 -7.57
C GLY A 129 -0.44 13.87 -7.47
N LEU A 130 0.11 14.27 -8.61
CA LEU A 130 1.20 15.21 -8.78
C LEU A 130 0.74 16.66 -8.89
N ALA A 131 -0.56 16.90 -9.03
CA ALA A 131 -1.12 18.23 -8.82
C ALA A 131 -1.07 18.63 -7.33
N THR A 132 -0.86 19.92 -7.06
CA THR A 132 -0.96 20.46 -5.71
C THR A 132 -2.41 20.36 -5.22
N ASP A 133 -2.60 19.66 -4.10
CA ASP A 133 -3.90 19.44 -3.46
C ASP A 133 -3.76 19.66 -1.94
N ALA A 134 -4.85 20.00 -1.26
CA ALA A 134 -4.92 20.08 0.20
C ALA A 134 -4.94 18.70 0.88
N THR A 135 -5.13 17.62 0.14
CA THR A 135 -5.27 16.24 0.65
C THR A 135 -3.97 15.43 0.63
N GLN A 136 -2.88 16.02 1.09
CA GLN A 136 -1.55 15.39 1.03
C GLN A 136 -1.41 14.23 2.02
N SER A 137 -0.88 13.10 1.57
CA SER A 137 -0.64 11.92 2.39
C SER A 137 0.70 11.23 2.13
N VAL A 138 1.38 11.60 1.06
CA VAL A 138 2.70 11.08 0.71
C VAL A 138 3.70 12.19 0.46
N ARG A 139 4.97 11.88 0.66
CA ARG A 139 6.11 12.66 0.20
C ARG A 139 6.85 11.87 -0.86
N VAL A 140 7.11 12.51 -2.01
CA VAL A 140 7.93 11.92 -3.06
C VAL A 140 9.39 11.95 -2.61
N VAL A 141 10.07 10.82 -2.72
CA VAL A 141 11.49 10.67 -2.35
C VAL A 141 12.39 10.52 -3.56
N ASP A 142 11.85 10.03 -4.67
CA ASP A 142 12.57 9.89 -5.94
C ASP A 142 11.56 9.69 -7.09
N VAL A 143 12.01 9.86 -8.33
CA VAL A 143 11.18 9.71 -9.54
C VAL A 143 12.00 9.08 -10.67
N ASP A 144 11.49 8.00 -11.23
CA ASP A 144 11.96 7.52 -12.54
C ASP A 144 11.09 8.14 -13.64
N VAL A 145 11.60 9.20 -14.26
CA VAL A 145 10.88 9.95 -15.31
C VAL A 145 10.70 9.12 -16.58
N LEU A 146 11.65 8.25 -16.92
CA LEU A 146 11.60 7.44 -18.13
C LEU A 146 10.57 6.31 -18.00
N GLU A 147 10.56 5.65 -16.85
CA GLU A 147 9.61 4.58 -16.56
C GLU A 147 8.26 5.07 -16.02
N GLY A 148 8.16 6.36 -15.69
CA GLY A 148 6.99 6.98 -15.11
C GLY A 148 6.65 6.43 -13.72
N ILE A 149 7.68 6.20 -12.89
CA ILE A 149 7.51 5.68 -11.52
C ILE A 149 7.73 6.80 -10.52
N VAL A 150 6.84 6.88 -9.55
CA VAL A 150 7.01 7.74 -8.38
C VAL A 150 7.40 6.88 -7.19
N PHE A 151 8.51 7.22 -6.54
CA PHE A 151 8.91 6.64 -5.26
C PHE A 151 8.50 7.58 -4.14
N PHE A 152 7.84 7.04 -3.11
CA PHE A 152 7.27 7.87 -2.06
C PHE A 152 7.30 7.19 -0.69
N LYS A 153 7.13 8.00 0.34
CA LYS A 153 6.85 7.58 1.72
C LYS A 153 5.53 8.20 2.16
N PHE A 154 4.82 7.54 3.07
CA PHE A 154 3.69 8.16 3.73
C PHE A 154 4.16 9.28 4.67
N LEU A 155 3.38 10.35 4.75
CA LEU A 155 3.60 11.40 5.74
C LEU A 155 3.34 10.82 7.14
N ALA A 156 4.13 11.22 8.13
CA ALA A 156 3.94 10.76 9.51
C ALA A 156 2.53 11.09 10.04
N SER A 157 1.95 12.21 9.62
CA SER A 157 0.56 12.60 9.94
C SER A 157 -0.50 11.72 9.28
N ALA A 158 -0.13 10.98 8.24
CA ALA A 158 -1.05 10.14 7.47
C ALA A 158 -1.11 8.69 7.99
N ILE A 159 -0.13 8.29 8.81
CA ILE A 159 0.02 6.93 9.35
C ILE A 159 -0.66 6.84 10.74
N VAL A 160 -1.05 5.62 11.14
CA VAL A 160 -1.59 5.28 12.47
C VAL A 160 -0.51 5.23 13.55
#